data_AF-A0A954TG33-F1
#
_entry.id   AF-A0A954TG33-F1
#
_cell.length_a   1.000
_cell.length_b   1.000
_cell.length_c   1.000
_cell.angle_alpha   90.00
_cell.angle_beta   90.00
_cell.angle_gamma   90.00
#
_symmetry.space_group_name_H-M   'P 1'
#
loop_
_entity.id
_entity.type
_entity.pdbx_description
1 polymer ?
#
loop_
_entity_poly.entity_id
_entity_poly.type
_entity_poly.pdbx_seq_one_letter_code
_entity_poly.pdbx_strand_id
1 'polypeptide(L)'
;MQIPITNDACQADDVVSVRNPLPTESLLIDALAPRVADWSIQRAIVVSPGRAQVAGFLTQSLPIISTIAWYQDLFSATQARKELDERVIVECSSDLPEGEVDLVAIPLLKRGEAELSRDLLQQAHQRLANGGYLAASVDNPKDQWLHGQMQRLLDKVTCHRTDGGCVYWGCKSNSTIKIKDFSCKFVFRGEDGTHLQAYSRPGVFSHRRVDVGARQLMRSADIEPGNNILDLGCGAGTVAIASAVQTDGRVFAVDSNARAIECTNVGAQLNDLQNITSILNADGQLTFPVDIDLVLANPPYYGNDAIAQHFVDVARRALRPGGALLVVTKRPRWYAEYFEDRFVDTAIFESSRYFIACGRKP
;
A
#
# COMPACT_ATOMS: atom_id res chain seq x y z
N MET A 1 53.12 30.86 -6.42
CA MET A 1 53.11 30.63 -4.97
C MET A 1 51.89 29.77 -4.69
N GLN A 2 52.13 28.47 -4.45
CA GLN A 2 51.10 27.44 -4.29
C GLN A 2 50.32 27.68 -2.99
N ILE A 3 48.99 27.62 -3.06
CA ILE A 3 48.11 27.55 -1.90
C ILE A 3 47.71 26.07 -1.76
N PRO A 4 47.96 25.43 -0.61
CA PRO A 4 47.73 24.00 -0.46
C PRO A 4 46.24 23.71 -0.24
N ILE A 5 45.78 22.66 -0.92
CA ILE A 5 44.49 22.01 -0.74
C ILE A 5 44.62 21.09 0.48
N THR A 6 43.93 21.39 1.58
CA THR A 6 43.75 20.45 2.69
C THR A 6 42.46 19.67 2.48
N ASN A 7 42.63 18.41 2.09
CA ASN A 7 41.60 17.37 2.16
C ASN A 7 41.31 17.07 3.63
N ASP A 8 40.22 17.61 4.18
CA ASP A 8 39.57 17.05 5.35
C ASP A 8 38.31 16.32 4.89
N ALA A 9 38.53 15.08 4.45
CA ALA A 9 37.48 14.09 4.35
C ALA A 9 37.06 13.70 5.78
N CYS A 10 36.06 14.40 6.31
CA CYS A 10 35.30 13.88 7.45
C CYS A 10 34.57 12.61 6.99
N GLN A 11 35.16 11.46 7.33
CA GLN A 11 34.44 10.21 7.50
C GLN A 11 33.36 10.45 8.56
N ALA A 12 32.14 10.72 8.12
CA ALA A 12 30.98 10.57 8.98
C ALA A 12 30.69 9.07 9.04
N ASP A 13 31.00 8.47 10.19
CA ASP A 13 30.48 7.17 10.56
C ASP A 13 28.94 7.23 10.49
N ASP A 14 28.37 6.65 9.43
CA ASP A 14 26.93 6.39 9.32
C ASP A 14 26.56 5.29 10.32
N VAL A 15 26.51 5.64 11.61
CA VAL A 15 25.76 4.86 12.59
C VAL A 15 24.30 5.02 12.18
N VAL A 16 23.75 4.01 11.51
CA VAL A 16 22.32 3.89 11.22
C VAL A 16 21.59 4.03 12.56
N SER A 17 21.04 5.21 12.86
CA SER A 17 20.31 5.42 14.10
C SER A 17 19.09 4.50 14.06
N VAL A 18 19.07 3.48 14.91
CA VAL A 18 17.94 2.56 15.02
C VAL A 18 16.72 3.39 15.38
N ARG A 19 15.78 3.54 14.43
CA ARG A 19 14.55 4.29 14.69
C ARG A 19 13.68 3.52 15.67
N ASN A 20 13.06 4.25 16.59
CA ASN A 20 12.14 3.66 17.55
C ASN A 20 10.97 2.94 16.84
N PRO A 21 10.49 1.80 17.37
CA PRO A 21 9.27 1.14 16.88
C PRO A 21 8.07 2.07 16.91
N LEU A 22 7.11 1.82 16.01
CA LEU A 22 5.78 2.42 16.17
C LEU A 22 5.19 2.00 17.52
N PRO A 23 4.34 2.83 18.15
CA PRO A 23 3.75 2.50 19.45
C PRO A 23 3.06 1.13 19.48
N THR A 24 2.38 0.76 18.39
CA THR A 24 1.73 -0.55 18.24
C THR A 24 2.71 -1.72 18.20
N GLU A 25 3.85 -1.54 17.54
CA GLU A 25 4.93 -2.54 17.48
C GLU A 25 5.64 -2.65 18.84
N SER A 26 5.93 -1.53 19.50
CA SER A 26 6.50 -1.52 20.86
C SER A 26 5.60 -2.29 21.84
N LEU A 27 4.29 -2.03 21.82
CA LEU A 27 3.33 -2.75 22.66
C LEU A 27 3.41 -4.28 22.46
N LEU A 28 3.52 -4.73 21.20
CA LEU A 28 3.66 -6.16 20.91
C LEU A 28 5.00 -6.71 21.38
N ILE A 29 6.11 -6.00 21.15
CA ILE A 29 7.43 -6.41 21.61
C ILE A 29 7.43 -6.60 23.13
N ASP A 30 6.96 -5.60 23.88
CA ASP A 30 6.90 -5.63 25.34
C ASP A 30 6.02 -6.78 25.86
N ALA A 31 4.89 -7.04 25.19
CA ALA A 31 4.00 -8.13 25.55
C ALA A 31 4.53 -9.51 25.12
N LEU A 32 5.31 -9.61 24.06
CA LEU A 32 5.84 -10.89 23.56
C LEU A 32 7.14 -11.28 24.28
N ALA A 33 7.96 -10.32 24.67
CA ALA A 33 9.26 -10.52 25.34
C ALA A 33 9.26 -11.56 26.46
N PRO A 34 8.35 -11.53 27.45
CA PRO A 34 8.38 -12.50 28.54
C PRO A 34 7.70 -13.85 28.20
N ARG A 35 7.28 -14.08 26.94
CA ARG A 35 6.39 -15.22 26.57
C ARG A 35 6.89 -16.05 25.42
N VAL A 36 7.54 -15.43 24.43
CA VAL A 36 7.90 -16.11 23.17
C VAL A 36 8.90 -17.24 23.35
N ALA A 37 9.70 -17.22 24.43
CA ALA A 37 10.59 -18.34 24.76
C ALA A 37 9.82 -19.59 25.24
N ASP A 38 8.64 -19.41 25.83
CA ASP A 38 7.78 -20.49 26.34
C ASP A 38 6.84 -21.03 25.26
N TRP A 39 6.56 -20.22 24.24
CA TRP A 39 5.76 -20.62 23.09
C TRP A 39 6.72 -21.24 22.08
N SER A 40 6.72 -22.57 21.92
CA SER A 40 7.58 -23.31 20.97
C SER A 40 7.33 -22.93 19.50
N ILE A 41 7.63 -21.68 19.13
CA ILE A 41 7.36 -21.05 17.84
C ILE A 41 8.56 -21.29 16.93
N GLN A 42 8.29 -21.84 15.76
CA GLN A 42 9.29 -22.05 14.71
C GLN A 42 9.00 -21.18 13.48
N ARG A 43 7.74 -20.80 13.27
CA ARG A 43 7.30 -20.00 12.12
C ARG A 43 6.40 -18.86 12.57
N ALA A 44 6.70 -17.65 12.12
CA ALA A 44 5.87 -16.48 12.42
C ALA A 44 5.61 -15.62 11.19
N ILE A 45 4.40 -15.06 11.11
CA ILE A 45 4.07 -13.95 10.21
C ILE A 45 3.85 -12.69 11.06
N VAL A 46 4.50 -11.60 10.68
CA VAL A 46 4.31 -10.29 11.28
C VAL A 46 3.74 -9.37 10.22
N VAL A 47 2.49 -8.96 10.40
CA VAL A 47 1.94 -7.82 9.66
C VAL A 47 2.58 -6.57 10.23
N SER A 48 3.05 -5.63 9.42
CA SER A 48 3.60 -4.37 9.96
C SER A 48 3.02 -3.13 9.29
N PRO A 49 2.52 -2.15 10.07
CA PRO A 49 2.25 -0.80 9.60
C PRO A 49 3.51 0.09 9.60
N GLY A 50 4.65 -0.44 10.05
CA GLY A 50 5.92 0.26 10.25
C GLY A 50 7.06 -0.48 9.58
N ARG A 51 8.12 -0.76 10.33
CA ARG A 51 9.38 -1.34 9.80
C ARG A 51 9.58 -2.80 10.24
N ALA A 52 8.49 -3.44 10.65
CA ALA A 52 8.43 -4.80 11.16
C ALA A 52 9.43 -5.06 12.30
N GLN A 53 9.56 -4.10 13.22
CA GLN A 53 10.45 -4.29 14.37
C GLN A 53 10.02 -5.45 15.28
N VAL A 54 8.74 -5.83 15.26
CA VAL A 54 8.27 -7.08 15.90
C VAL A 54 8.92 -8.31 15.26
N ALA A 55 9.09 -8.33 13.93
CA ALA A 55 9.77 -9.43 13.23
C ALA A 55 11.25 -9.49 13.61
N GLY A 56 11.95 -8.35 13.60
CA GLY A 56 13.33 -8.26 14.05
C GLY A 56 13.51 -8.75 15.49
N PHE A 57 12.62 -8.34 16.39
CA PHE A 57 12.61 -8.80 17.78
C PHE A 57 12.46 -10.33 17.90
N LEU A 58 11.53 -10.94 17.15
CA LEU A 58 11.33 -12.39 17.16
C LEU A 58 12.58 -13.14 16.65
N THR A 59 13.16 -12.70 15.54
CA THR A 59 14.35 -13.32 14.94
C THR A 59 15.61 -13.16 15.80
N GLN A 60 15.70 -12.10 16.59
CA GLN A 60 16.75 -11.93 17.60
C GLN A 60 16.54 -12.81 18.83
N SER A 61 15.28 -12.93 19.28
CA SER A 61 14.94 -13.67 20.51
C SER A 61 14.91 -15.18 20.33
N LEU A 62 14.60 -15.67 19.13
CA LEU A 62 14.44 -17.09 18.81
C LEU A 62 15.36 -17.47 17.63
N PRO A 63 16.60 -17.94 17.87
CA PRO A 63 17.61 -18.08 16.81
C PRO A 63 17.24 -18.97 15.62
N ILE A 64 16.34 -19.94 15.83
CA ILE A 64 15.92 -20.93 14.81
C ILE A 64 14.57 -20.59 14.14
N ILE A 65 13.97 -19.44 14.45
CA ILE A 65 12.66 -19.07 13.91
C ILE A 65 12.77 -18.66 12.43
N SER A 66 11.80 -19.09 11.62
CA SER A 66 11.51 -18.50 10.32
C SER A 66 10.47 -17.39 10.49
N THR A 67 10.83 -16.15 10.19
CA THR A 67 9.95 -14.99 10.35
C THR A 67 9.70 -14.31 9.02
N ILE A 68 8.43 -14.14 8.68
CA ILE A 68 7.99 -13.35 7.53
C ILE A 68 7.47 -12.00 8.04
N ALA A 69 8.08 -10.91 7.58
CA ALA A 69 7.53 -9.57 7.69
C ALA A 69 6.67 -9.30 6.44
N TRP A 70 5.36 -9.25 6.62
CA TRP A 70 4.40 -9.09 5.52
C TRP A 70 3.92 -7.65 5.39
N TYR A 71 3.85 -7.21 4.15
CA TYR A 71 3.38 -5.89 3.74
C TYR A 71 2.40 -5.99 2.56
N GLN A 72 1.40 -5.12 2.55
CA GLN A 72 0.56 -4.91 1.38
C GLN A 72 1.17 -3.88 0.41
N ASP A 73 2.07 -3.04 0.91
CA ASP A 73 2.68 -1.91 0.20
C ASP A 73 4.18 -2.16 -0.05
N LEU A 74 4.57 -2.14 -1.32
CA LEU A 74 5.92 -2.45 -1.77
C LEU A 74 6.94 -1.39 -1.33
N PHE A 75 6.53 -0.12 -1.19
CA PHE A 75 7.42 0.92 -0.68
C PHE A 75 7.83 0.59 0.76
N SER A 76 6.85 0.31 1.61
CA SER A 76 7.05 -0.06 3.02
C SER A 76 7.88 -1.34 3.16
N ALA A 77 7.58 -2.36 2.35
CA ALA A 77 8.38 -3.59 2.29
C ALA A 77 9.85 -3.30 1.92
N THR A 78 10.07 -2.43 0.93
CA THR A 78 11.42 -2.07 0.48
C THR A 78 12.20 -1.29 1.54
N GLN A 79 11.53 -0.40 2.30
CA GLN A 79 12.18 0.29 3.41
C GLN A 79 12.52 -0.67 4.54
N ALA A 80 11.61 -1.58 4.90
CA ALA A 80 11.85 -2.56 5.94
C ALA A 80 13.03 -3.49 5.62
N ARG A 81 13.15 -3.94 4.35
CA ARG A 81 14.26 -4.79 3.89
C ARG A 81 15.65 -4.15 4.05
N LYS A 82 15.75 -2.82 4.06
CA LYS A 82 17.02 -2.11 4.27
C LYS A 82 17.48 -2.10 5.73
N GLU A 83 16.58 -2.38 6.67
CA GLU A 83 16.82 -2.18 8.10
C GLU A 83 16.70 -3.46 8.93
N LEU A 84 15.99 -4.46 8.42
CA LEU A 84 15.81 -5.74 9.09
C LEU A 84 17.03 -6.65 8.92
N ASP A 85 17.19 -7.54 9.91
CA ASP A 85 18.10 -8.69 9.84
C ASP A 85 17.81 -9.52 8.58
N GLU A 86 18.84 -9.94 7.87
CA GLU A 86 18.74 -10.69 6.61
C GLU A 86 17.98 -12.02 6.73
N ARG A 87 17.85 -12.55 7.96
CA ARG A 87 17.05 -13.75 8.26
C ARG A 87 15.55 -13.49 8.23
N VAL A 88 15.11 -12.23 8.29
CA VAL A 88 13.70 -11.87 8.15
C VAL A 88 13.32 -11.85 6.68
N ILE A 89 12.37 -12.71 6.30
CA ILE A 89 11.83 -12.74 4.94
C ILE A 89 10.83 -11.59 4.81
N VAL A 90 11.15 -10.58 4.00
CA VAL A 90 10.22 -9.47 3.74
C VAL A 90 9.40 -9.76 2.49
N GLU A 91 8.10 -9.96 2.66
CA GLU A 91 7.16 -10.28 1.58
C GLU A 91 6.16 -9.14 1.33
N CYS A 92 5.90 -8.87 0.05
CA CYS A 92 4.84 -7.96 -0.39
C CYS A 92 3.86 -8.71 -1.28
N SER A 93 2.64 -8.94 -0.80
CA SER A 93 1.61 -9.71 -1.49
C SER A 93 0.21 -9.20 -1.10
N SER A 94 -0.83 -9.62 -1.84
CA SER A 94 -2.19 -9.12 -1.62
C SER A 94 -2.88 -9.70 -0.37
N ASP A 95 -2.42 -10.87 0.06
CA ASP A 95 -2.89 -11.63 1.23
C ASP A 95 -1.71 -12.19 2.01
N LEU A 96 -1.96 -12.59 3.26
CA LEU A 96 -0.93 -13.25 4.06
C LEU A 96 -0.42 -14.52 3.35
N PRO A 97 0.90 -14.78 3.37
CA PRO A 97 1.50 -15.92 2.69
C PRO A 97 0.82 -17.23 3.09
N GLU A 98 0.69 -18.16 2.16
CA GLU A 98 0.13 -19.46 2.46
C GLU A 98 1.06 -20.30 3.34
N GLY A 99 0.50 -21.35 3.94
CA GLY A 99 1.20 -22.22 4.87
C GLY A 99 0.80 -21.99 6.32
N GLU A 100 0.93 -23.04 7.11
CA GLU A 100 0.68 -22.96 8.55
C GLU A 100 1.85 -22.27 9.27
N VAL A 101 1.56 -21.49 10.31
CA VAL A 101 2.54 -20.86 11.18
C VAL A 101 2.13 -20.97 12.64
N ASP A 102 3.07 -20.77 13.56
CA ASP A 102 2.85 -20.94 15.00
C ASP A 102 2.51 -19.60 15.68
N LEU A 103 2.85 -18.48 15.04
CA LEU A 103 2.52 -17.13 15.50
C LEU A 103 2.10 -16.23 14.32
N VAL A 104 1.03 -15.47 14.49
CA VAL A 104 0.76 -14.28 13.68
C VAL A 104 0.67 -13.07 14.59
N ALA A 105 1.50 -12.05 14.33
CA ALA A 105 1.53 -10.79 15.08
C ALA A 105 1.00 -9.64 14.21
N ILE A 106 0.01 -8.88 14.72
CA ILE A 106 -0.68 -7.82 13.97
C ILE A 106 -0.76 -6.53 14.82
N PRO A 107 0.19 -5.59 14.67
CA PRO A 107 0.05 -4.23 15.15
C PRO A 107 -0.96 -3.46 14.28
N LEU A 108 -2.02 -2.94 14.89
CA LEU A 108 -3.07 -2.16 14.22
C LEU A 108 -3.09 -0.71 14.71
N LEU A 109 -3.19 0.24 13.80
CA LEU A 109 -3.35 1.64 14.15
C LEU A 109 -4.81 1.94 14.57
N LYS A 110 -5.00 2.79 15.58
CA LYS A 110 -6.31 3.22 16.11
C LYS A 110 -7.22 3.80 15.04
N ARG A 111 -6.63 4.47 14.04
CA ARG A 111 -7.33 5.07 12.90
C ARG A 111 -7.21 4.22 11.62
N GLY A 112 -6.87 2.95 11.75
CA GLY A 112 -6.81 2.00 10.64
C GLY A 112 -8.18 1.63 10.10
N GLU A 113 -8.19 0.94 8.96
CA GLU A 113 -9.42 0.49 8.31
C GLU A 113 -9.99 -0.75 9.02
N ALA A 114 -11.26 -0.66 9.43
CA ALA A 114 -11.92 -1.72 10.18
C ALA A 114 -12.19 -3.00 9.36
N GLU A 115 -12.50 -2.88 8.06
CA GLU A 115 -12.68 -4.06 7.20
C GLU A 115 -11.34 -4.76 6.94
N LEU A 116 -10.28 -4.01 6.62
CA LEU A 116 -8.93 -4.57 6.47
C LEU A 116 -8.47 -5.28 7.74
N SER A 117 -8.68 -4.67 8.91
CA SER A 117 -8.32 -5.29 10.18
C SER A 117 -9.05 -6.62 10.42
N ARG A 118 -10.34 -6.72 10.06
CA ARG A 118 -11.09 -7.98 10.16
C ARG A 118 -10.61 -9.03 9.17
N ASP A 119 -10.34 -8.61 7.94
CA ASP A 119 -9.80 -9.46 6.88
C ASP A 119 -8.45 -10.05 7.31
N LEU A 120 -7.52 -9.23 7.79
CA LEU A 120 -6.21 -9.68 8.30
C LEU A 120 -6.32 -10.62 9.49
N LEU A 121 -7.21 -10.33 10.46
CA LEU A 121 -7.42 -11.22 11.62
C LEU A 121 -7.98 -12.59 11.19
N GLN A 122 -8.87 -12.63 10.20
CA GLN A 122 -9.42 -13.86 9.65
C GLN A 122 -8.35 -14.66 8.89
N GLN A 123 -7.54 -13.99 8.06
CA GLN A 123 -6.42 -14.63 7.37
C GLN A 123 -5.41 -15.17 8.37
N ALA A 124 -5.09 -14.43 9.42
CA ALA A 124 -4.21 -14.89 10.48
C ALA A 124 -4.71 -16.17 11.14
N HIS A 125 -6.00 -16.23 11.49
CA HIS A 125 -6.60 -17.46 12.00
C HIS A 125 -6.49 -18.62 10.99
N GLN A 126 -6.64 -18.37 9.68
CA GLN A 126 -6.47 -19.40 8.65
C GLN A 126 -5.03 -19.89 8.52
N ARG A 127 -4.03 -19.01 8.72
CA ARG A 127 -2.61 -19.37 8.67
C ARG A 127 -2.10 -20.03 9.94
N LEU A 128 -2.76 -19.87 11.09
CA LEU A 128 -2.29 -20.51 12.31
C LEU A 128 -2.49 -22.03 12.28
N ALA A 129 -1.46 -22.76 12.68
CA ALA A 129 -1.59 -24.16 13.08
C ALA A 129 -2.50 -24.27 14.32
N ASN A 130 -3.07 -25.44 14.56
CA ASN A 130 -3.73 -25.73 15.84
C ASN A 130 -2.69 -25.63 16.96
N GLY A 131 -3.01 -24.87 18.02
CA GLY A 131 -2.05 -24.55 19.08
C GLY A 131 -1.26 -23.26 18.83
N GLY A 132 -1.30 -22.70 17.61
CA GLY A 132 -0.62 -21.45 17.27
C GLY A 132 -1.28 -20.22 17.88
N TYR A 133 -0.54 -19.12 17.98
CA TYR A 133 -0.96 -17.89 18.65
C TYR A 133 -1.26 -16.76 17.68
N LEU A 134 -2.40 -16.09 17.85
CA LEU A 134 -2.65 -14.78 17.27
C LEU A 134 -2.40 -13.72 18.33
N ALA A 135 -1.50 -12.78 18.07
CA ALA A 135 -1.25 -11.60 18.90
C ALA A 135 -1.53 -10.33 18.09
N ALA A 136 -2.31 -9.40 18.64
CA ALA A 136 -2.59 -8.13 17.99
C ALA A 136 -2.56 -6.97 18.98
N SER A 137 -2.05 -5.82 18.55
CA SER A 137 -2.04 -4.59 19.37
C SER A 137 -2.77 -3.45 18.71
N VAL A 138 -3.16 -2.47 19.52
CA VAL A 138 -3.68 -1.19 19.06
C VAL A 138 -3.26 -0.06 20.00
N ASP A 139 -2.84 1.07 19.45
CA ASP A 139 -2.44 2.31 20.15
C ASP A 139 -3.68 3.07 20.67
N ASN A 140 -4.56 2.34 21.35
CA ASN A 140 -5.77 2.86 21.95
C ASN A 140 -6.00 2.19 23.32
N PRO A 141 -5.65 2.85 24.44
CA PRO A 141 -5.78 2.26 25.77
C PRO A 141 -7.24 2.01 26.19
N LYS A 142 -8.20 2.54 25.45
CA LYS A 142 -9.65 2.33 25.67
C LYS A 142 -10.26 1.36 24.66
N ASP A 143 -9.45 0.66 23.87
CA ASP A 143 -9.97 -0.27 22.88
C ASP A 143 -10.78 -1.40 23.54
N GLN A 144 -11.90 -1.73 22.91
CA GLN A 144 -12.69 -2.95 23.11
C GLN A 144 -13.08 -3.58 21.77
N TRP A 145 -12.82 -2.89 20.65
CA TRP A 145 -13.27 -3.33 19.34
C TRP A 145 -12.42 -4.48 18.83
N LEU A 146 -11.10 -4.37 18.95
CA LEU A 146 -10.15 -5.42 18.56
C LEU A 146 -10.37 -6.66 19.42
N HIS A 147 -10.58 -6.48 20.73
CA HIS A 147 -10.94 -7.56 21.64
C HIS A 147 -12.15 -8.36 21.13
N GLY A 148 -13.25 -7.66 20.83
CA GLY A 148 -14.46 -8.29 20.32
C GLY A 148 -14.31 -8.91 18.93
N GLN A 149 -13.37 -8.44 18.10
CA GLN A 149 -13.05 -9.12 16.83
C GLN A 149 -12.29 -10.43 17.10
N MET A 150 -11.29 -10.42 17.98
CA MET A 150 -10.50 -11.63 18.29
C MET A 150 -11.33 -12.69 19.02
N GLN A 151 -12.28 -12.31 19.87
CA GLN A 151 -13.21 -13.25 20.54
C GLN A 151 -14.14 -13.99 19.58
N ARG A 152 -14.29 -13.52 18.33
CA ARG A 152 -15.04 -14.24 17.29
C ARG A 152 -14.19 -15.28 16.58
N LEU A 153 -12.88 -15.26 16.79
CA LEU A 153 -11.90 -16.10 16.10
C LEU A 153 -11.25 -17.11 17.04
N LEU A 154 -11.21 -16.83 18.34
CA LEU A 154 -10.46 -17.62 19.33
C LEU A 154 -11.34 -17.89 20.55
N ASP A 155 -11.22 -19.09 21.10
CA ASP A 155 -12.02 -19.51 22.28
C ASP A 155 -11.75 -18.65 23.52
N LYS A 156 -10.48 -18.23 23.68
CA LYS A 156 -10.06 -17.38 24.79
C LYS A 156 -9.09 -16.32 24.29
N VAL A 157 -9.38 -15.06 24.62
CA VAL A 157 -8.54 -13.91 24.35
C VAL A 157 -8.09 -13.28 25.66
N THR A 158 -6.78 -13.16 25.84
CA THR A 158 -6.16 -12.44 26.94
C THR A 158 -5.90 -11.00 26.51
N CYS A 159 -6.04 -10.04 27.43
CA CYS A 159 -5.73 -8.63 27.20
C CYS A 159 -4.64 -8.17 28.16
N HIS A 160 -3.60 -7.52 27.63
CA HIS A 160 -2.67 -6.69 28.37
C HIS A 160 -2.90 -5.23 27.98
N ARG A 161 -3.11 -4.37 28.97
CA ARG A 161 -3.46 -2.96 28.74
C ARG A 161 -2.44 -2.07 29.44
N THR A 162 -2.02 -1.04 28.73
CA THR A 162 -1.11 0.00 29.21
C THR A 162 -1.73 1.36 28.91
N ASP A 163 -1.09 2.45 29.36
CA ASP A 163 -1.51 3.81 29.02
C ASP A 163 -1.33 4.12 27.52
N GLY A 164 -0.41 3.41 26.85
CA GLY A 164 -0.13 3.58 25.42
C GLY A 164 -1.05 2.78 24.49
N GLY A 165 -1.72 1.73 24.99
CA GLY A 165 -2.59 0.90 24.15
C GLY A 165 -2.94 -0.45 24.76
N CYS A 166 -3.43 -1.35 23.90
CA CYS A 166 -3.83 -2.69 24.28
C CYS A 166 -3.10 -3.72 23.41
N VAL A 167 -2.76 -4.85 24.01
CA VAL A 167 -2.35 -6.07 23.33
C VAL A 167 -3.33 -7.16 23.68
N TYR A 168 -3.76 -7.91 22.68
CA TYR A 168 -4.62 -9.07 22.82
C TYR A 168 -3.93 -10.28 22.22
N TRP A 169 -4.09 -11.45 22.83
CA TRP A 169 -3.64 -12.69 22.23
C TRP A 169 -4.50 -13.88 22.62
N GLY A 170 -4.48 -14.90 21.79
CA GLY A 170 -5.12 -16.19 22.07
C GLY A 170 -4.52 -17.30 21.23
N CYS A 171 -4.72 -18.53 21.69
CA CYS A 171 -4.28 -19.74 21.03
C CYS A 171 -5.44 -20.28 20.16
N LYS A 172 -5.14 -20.64 18.91
CA LYS A 172 -6.10 -21.24 17.99
C LYS A 172 -6.39 -22.68 18.43
N SER A 173 -7.67 -22.97 18.67
CA SER A 173 -8.15 -24.34 18.83
C SER A 173 -8.49 -24.98 17.48
N ASN A 174 -8.91 -26.24 17.48
CA ASN A 174 -9.32 -26.95 16.26
C ASN A 174 -10.70 -26.48 15.71
N SER A 175 -11.10 -25.25 16.00
CA SER A 175 -12.38 -24.68 15.60
C SER A 175 -12.29 -24.07 14.19
N THR A 176 -13.35 -24.24 13.42
CA THR A 176 -13.51 -23.59 12.11
C THR A 176 -14.30 -22.30 12.28
N ILE A 177 -13.85 -21.25 11.60
CA ILE A 177 -14.53 -19.95 11.60
C ILE A 177 -15.29 -19.76 10.29
N LYS A 178 -16.39 -19.02 10.33
CA LYS A 178 -17.08 -18.58 9.11
C LYS A 178 -16.29 -17.45 8.46
N ILE A 179 -15.72 -17.73 7.29
CA ILE A 179 -15.02 -16.78 6.44
C ILE A 179 -16.02 -15.79 5.83
N LYS A 180 -15.77 -14.49 6.01
CA LYS A 180 -16.50 -13.41 5.35
C LYS A 180 -15.72 -12.95 4.12
N ASP A 181 -16.44 -12.72 3.03
CA ASP A 181 -15.94 -12.02 1.86
C ASP A 181 -16.17 -10.51 2.03
N PHE A 182 -15.08 -9.75 2.16
CA PHE A 182 -15.11 -8.29 2.25
C PHE A 182 -14.91 -7.62 0.90
N SER A 183 -14.71 -8.38 -0.17
CA SER A 183 -14.55 -7.81 -1.50
C SER A 183 -15.85 -7.18 -2.03
N CYS A 184 -15.73 -6.41 -3.10
CA CYS A 184 -16.86 -5.75 -3.72
C CYS A 184 -16.64 -5.62 -5.22
N LYS A 185 -17.55 -6.23 -5.99
CA LYS A 185 -17.79 -5.89 -7.39
C LYS A 185 -18.79 -4.74 -7.43
N PHE A 186 -18.49 -3.69 -8.18
CA PHE A 186 -19.41 -2.56 -8.36
C PHE A 186 -19.37 -2.05 -9.79
N VAL A 187 -20.50 -1.53 -10.26
CA VAL A 187 -20.65 -0.96 -11.59
C VAL A 187 -20.41 0.54 -11.51
N PHE A 188 -19.77 1.09 -12.54
CA PHE A 188 -19.62 2.52 -12.74
C PHE A 188 -19.79 2.87 -14.21
N ARG A 189 -19.95 4.16 -14.51
CA ARG A 189 -20.20 4.64 -15.86
C ARG A 189 -18.91 5.22 -16.45
N GLY A 190 -18.51 4.74 -17.63
CA GLY A 190 -17.48 5.36 -18.47
C GLY A 190 -17.98 6.69 -19.07
N GLU A 191 -17.09 7.44 -19.70
CA GLU A 191 -17.43 8.77 -20.24
C GLU A 191 -18.35 8.68 -21.47
N ASP A 192 -18.16 7.67 -22.30
CA ASP A 192 -19.05 7.30 -23.42
C ASP A 192 -20.42 6.73 -22.95
N GLY A 193 -20.61 6.62 -21.64
CA GLY A 193 -21.82 6.13 -21.02
C GLY A 193 -21.87 4.61 -20.83
N THR A 194 -20.81 3.88 -21.18
CA THR A 194 -20.71 2.43 -20.96
C THR A 194 -20.78 2.05 -19.48
N HIS A 195 -21.37 0.89 -19.18
CA HIS A 195 -21.34 0.32 -17.84
C HIS A 195 -20.11 -0.56 -17.69
N LEU A 196 -19.18 -0.09 -16.86
CA LEU A 196 -17.93 -0.76 -16.56
C LEU A 196 -18.01 -1.37 -15.16
N GLN A 197 -17.31 -2.48 -14.97
CA GLN A 197 -17.24 -3.18 -13.70
C GLN A 197 -15.87 -2.97 -13.06
N ALA A 198 -15.85 -2.74 -11.75
CA ALA A 198 -14.63 -2.72 -10.97
C ALA A 198 -14.73 -3.73 -9.82
N TYR A 199 -13.57 -4.20 -9.37
CA TYR A 199 -13.43 -5.04 -8.19
C TYR A 199 -12.55 -4.33 -7.19
N SER A 200 -12.89 -4.43 -5.91
CA SER A 200 -12.12 -3.81 -4.83
C SER A 200 -12.14 -4.68 -3.59
N ARG A 201 -11.10 -4.53 -2.77
CA ARG A 201 -10.91 -5.22 -1.50
C ARG A 201 -10.50 -4.21 -0.43
N PRO A 202 -10.71 -4.50 0.88
CA PRO A 202 -10.24 -3.63 1.96
C PRO A 202 -8.74 -3.34 1.83
N GLY A 203 -8.29 -2.17 2.25
CA GLY A 203 -6.90 -1.73 2.09
C GLY A 203 -6.57 -1.18 0.68
N VAL A 204 -7.50 -1.21 -0.27
CA VAL A 204 -7.39 -0.50 -1.55
C VAL A 204 -8.14 0.83 -1.47
N PHE A 205 -7.56 1.89 -2.05
CA PHE A 205 -8.15 3.23 -2.03
C PHE A 205 -9.57 3.22 -2.63
N SER A 206 -10.49 3.89 -1.94
CA SER A 206 -11.91 4.00 -2.31
C SER A 206 -12.63 2.65 -2.46
N HIS A 207 -12.28 1.64 -1.65
CA HIS A 207 -13.00 0.36 -1.59
C HIS A 207 -14.53 0.53 -1.67
N ARG A 208 -15.19 -0.28 -2.51
CA ARG A 208 -16.64 -0.32 -2.81
C ARG A 208 -17.22 0.80 -3.69
N ARG A 209 -16.43 1.78 -4.15
CA ARG A 209 -16.96 2.89 -4.97
C ARG A 209 -15.91 3.57 -5.83
N VAL A 210 -16.32 4.22 -6.90
CA VAL A 210 -15.46 5.14 -7.64
C VAL A 210 -15.22 6.42 -6.82
N ASP A 211 -13.95 6.81 -6.67
CA ASP A 211 -13.58 8.08 -6.06
C ASP A 211 -14.09 9.28 -6.88
N VAL A 212 -14.50 10.35 -6.21
CA VAL A 212 -15.04 11.53 -6.89
C VAL A 212 -13.96 12.26 -7.67
N GLY A 213 -12.72 12.28 -7.17
CA GLY A 213 -11.57 12.82 -7.87
C GLY A 213 -11.22 11.98 -9.11
N ALA A 214 -11.15 10.66 -8.97
CA ALA A 214 -10.99 9.75 -10.11
C ALA A 214 -12.06 9.97 -11.19
N ARG A 215 -13.32 10.20 -10.79
CA ARG A 215 -14.39 10.56 -11.75
C ARG A 215 -14.15 11.89 -12.46
N GLN A 216 -13.62 12.90 -11.78
CA GLN A 216 -13.28 14.17 -12.43
C GLN A 216 -12.10 14.00 -13.38
N LEU A 217 -11.11 13.18 -13.00
CA LEU A 217 -9.96 12.87 -13.84
C LEU A 217 -10.38 12.19 -15.14
N MET A 218 -11.23 11.14 -15.07
CA MET A 218 -11.73 10.43 -16.25
C MET A 218 -12.52 11.34 -17.20
N ARG A 219 -13.31 12.28 -16.66
CA ARG A 219 -14.09 13.26 -17.44
C ARG A 219 -13.23 14.30 -18.16
N SER A 220 -12.05 14.58 -17.62
CA SER A 220 -11.15 15.61 -18.14
C SER A 220 -10.05 15.04 -19.01
N ALA A 221 -9.91 13.71 -19.04
CA ALA A 221 -8.96 13.02 -19.90
C ALA A 221 -9.46 13.02 -21.34
N ASP A 222 -8.68 13.64 -22.23
CA ASP A 222 -8.88 13.56 -23.67
C ASP A 222 -8.08 12.38 -24.19
N ILE A 223 -8.75 11.24 -24.39
CA ILE A 223 -8.14 9.97 -24.80
C ILE A 223 -8.46 9.71 -26.26
N GLU A 224 -7.41 9.53 -27.06
CA GLU A 224 -7.54 9.21 -28.48
C GLU A 224 -7.24 7.72 -28.75
N PRO A 225 -7.79 7.15 -29.84
CA PRO A 225 -7.32 5.87 -30.37
C PRO A 225 -5.80 5.88 -30.57
N GLY A 226 -5.15 4.77 -30.23
CA GLY A 226 -3.70 4.57 -30.30
C GLY A 226 -2.90 5.11 -29.11
N ASN A 227 -3.50 5.89 -28.19
CA ASN A 227 -2.80 6.40 -27.01
C ASN A 227 -2.31 5.26 -26.10
N ASN A 228 -1.03 5.30 -25.75
CA ASN A 228 -0.49 4.59 -24.61
C ASN A 228 -0.67 5.44 -23.35
N ILE A 229 -1.29 4.86 -22.33
CA ILE A 229 -1.72 5.57 -21.12
C ILE A 229 -1.03 4.97 -19.89
N LEU A 230 -0.65 5.82 -18.95
CA LEU A 230 -0.14 5.41 -17.65
C LEU A 230 -1.06 5.93 -16.54
N ASP A 231 -1.69 5.03 -15.80
CA ASP A 231 -2.45 5.32 -14.58
C ASP A 231 -1.54 5.15 -13.35
N LEU A 232 -1.09 6.26 -12.77
CA LEU A 232 -0.22 6.28 -11.60
C LEU A 232 -1.05 6.26 -10.31
N GLY A 233 -0.82 5.24 -9.48
CA GLY A 233 -1.61 5.00 -8.27
C GLY A 233 -3.00 4.46 -8.60
N CYS A 234 -3.05 3.38 -9.39
CA CYS A 234 -4.28 2.92 -10.04
C CYS A 234 -5.37 2.44 -9.07
N GLY A 235 -5.02 2.05 -7.84
CA GLY A 235 -5.98 1.58 -6.83
C GLY A 235 -6.82 0.40 -7.33
N ALA A 236 -8.16 0.55 -7.33
CA ALA A 236 -9.07 -0.48 -7.87
C ALA A 236 -9.11 -0.52 -9.41
N GLY A 237 -8.27 0.24 -10.10
CA GLY A 237 -8.14 0.27 -11.56
C GLY A 237 -9.24 1.04 -12.28
N THR A 238 -10.06 1.84 -11.59
CA THR A 238 -11.22 2.49 -12.24
C THR A 238 -10.83 3.44 -13.37
N VAL A 239 -9.71 4.18 -13.20
CA VAL A 239 -9.21 5.10 -14.23
C VAL A 239 -8.60 4.30 -15.38
N ALA A 240 -7.74 3.32 -15.10
CA ALA A 240 -7.22 2.40 -16.11
C ALA A 240 -8.31 1.70 -16.94
N ILE A 241 -9.35 1.15 -16.30
CA ILE A 241 -10.47 0.45 -16.97
C ILE A 241 -11.25 1.40 -17.88
N ALA A 242 -11.57 2.61 -17.41
CA ALA A 242 -12.27 3.61 -18.23
C ALA A 242 -11.41 4.15 -19.38
N SER A 243 -10.09 4.17 -19.21
CA SER A 243 -9.15 4.61 -20.25
C SER A 243 -9.00 3.54 -21.33
N ALA A 244 -8.91 2.27 -20.91
CA ALA A 244 -8.70 1.12 -21.79
C ALA A 244 -9.85 0.85 -22.76
N VAL A 245 -11.08 1.28 -22.45
CA VAL A 245 -12.22 1.20 -23.40
C VAL A 245 -12.21 2.32 -24.44
N GLN A 246 -11.49 3.41 -24.21
CA GLN A 246 -11.44 4.58 -25.10
C GLN A 246 -10.25 4.53 -26.10
N THR A 247 -9.33 3.57 -25.92
CA THR A 247 -8.15 3.44 -26.78
C THR A 247 -7.86 1.98 -27.10
N ASP A 248 -7.34 1.73 -28.30
CA ASP A 248 -6.75 0.45 -28.71
C ASP A 248 -5.24 0.38 -28.42
N GLY A 249 -4.65 1.46 -27.88
CA GLY A 249 -3.31 1.48 -27.32
C GLY A 249 -3.21 0.75 -25.97
N ARG A 250 -2.02 0.79 -25.35
CA ARG A 250 -1.75 0.09 -24.08
C ARG A 250 -2.02 0.98 -22.88
N VAL A 251 -2.68 0.42 -21.86
CA VAL A 251 -2.85 1.08 -20.56
C VAL A 251 -1.98 0.38 -19.52
N PHE A 252 -1.03 1.11 -18.96
CA PHE A 252 -0.20 0.66 -17.84
C PHE A 252 -0.79 1.17 -16.53
N ALA A 253 -1.13 0.27 -15.62
CA ALA A 253 -1.71 0.61 -14.33
C ALA A 253 -0.70 0.30 -13.21
N VAL A 254 -0.17 1.34 -12.58
CA VAL A 254 0.92 1.22 -11.61
C VAL A 254 0.43 1.54 -10.21
N ASP A 255 0.77 0.70 -9.25
CA ASP A 255 0.49 0.94 -7.83
C ASP A 255 1.55 0.26 -6.96
N SER A 256 1.83 0.81 -5.77
CA SER A 256 2.71 0.18 -4.79
C SER A 256 1.99 -0.89 -3.97
N ASN A 257 0.66 -0.92 -4.02
CA ASN A 257 -0.17 -1.82 -3.26
C ASN A 257 -0.46 -3.11 -4.02
N ALA A 258 0.01 -4.26 -3.52
CA ALA A 258 -0.16 -5.55 -4.18
C ALA A 258 -1.64 -5.92 -4.40
N ARG A 259 -2.53 -5.52 -3.49
CA ARG A 259 -3.97 -5.76 -3.60
C ARG A 259 -4.64 -4.84 -4.63
N ALA A 260 -4.10 -3.64 -4.88
CA ALA A 260 -4.56 -2.76 -5.95
C ALA A 260 -4.30 -3.39 -7.33
N ILE A 261 -3.13 -4.01 -7.51
CA ILE A 261 -2.77 -4.75 -8.73
C ILE A 261 -3.71 -5.93 -8.97
N GLU A 262 -3.98 -6.74 -7.94
CA GLU A 262 -4.99 -7.82 -8.02
C GLU A 262 -6.37 -7.26 -8.41
N CYS A 263 -6.81 -6.18 -7.75
CA CYS A 263 -8.11 -5.57 -8.02
C CYS A 263 -8.23 -5.06 -9.45
N THR A 264 -7.17 -4.44 -9.97
CA THR A 264 -7.10 -3.93 -11.34
C THR A 264 -7.17 -5.08 -12.35
N ASN A 265 -6.45 -6.19 -12.10
CA ASN A 265 -6.50 -7.37 -12.98
C ASN A 265 -7.88 -8.01 -13.02
N VAL A 266 -8.53 -8.19 -11.87
CA VAL A 266 -9.90 -8.71 -11.81
C VAL A 266 -10.86 -7.75 -12.50
N GLY A 267 -10.69 -6.44 -12.31
CA GLY A 267 -11.46 -5.42 -13.01
C GLY A 267 -11.31 -5.50 -14.53
N ALA A 268 -10.08 -5.63 -15.06
CA ALA A 268 -9.84 -5.82 -16.49
C ALA A 268 -10.55 -7.06 -17.04
N GLN A 269 -10.47 -8.19 -16.33
CA GLN A 269 -11.16 -9.44 -16.69
C GLN A 269 -12.68 -9.29 -16.72
N LEU A 270 -13.28 -8.57 -15.76
CA LEU A 270 -14.73 -8.34 -15.71
C LEU A 270 -15.27 -7.50 -16.87
N ASN A 271 -14.40 -6.84 -17.64
CA ASN A 271 -14.75 -6.03 -18.81
C ASN A 271 -14.11 -6.56 -20.10
N ASP A 272 -13.55 -7.78 -20.08
CA ASP A 272 -12.88 -8.42 -21.22
C ASP A 272 -11.73 -7.58 -21.83
N LEU A 273 -11.07 -6.75 -21.02
CA LEU A 273 -10.00 -5.85 -21.46
C LEU A 273 -8.65 -6.57 -21.49
N GLN A 274 -8.00 -6.56 -22.66
CA GLN A 274 -6.70 -7.20 -22.89
C GLN A 274 -5.54 -6.21 -23.03
N ASN A 275 -5.85 -4.91 -23.11
CA ASN A 275 -4.86 -3.84 -23.29
C ASN A 275 -4.41 -3.19 -21.97
N ILE A 276 -4.76 -3.76 -20.81
CA ILE A 276 -4.30 -3.31 -19.50
C ILE A 276 -3.13 -4.19 -19.03
N THR A 277 -2.01 -3.55 -18.64
CA THR A 277 -0.90 -4.19 -17.93
C THR A 277 -0.77 -3.56 -16.56
N SER A 278 -1.09 -4.32 -15.49
CA SER A 278 -0.90 -3.87 -14.12
C SER A 278 0.51 -4.18 -13.62
N ILE A 279 1.10 -3.26 -12.85
CA ILE A 279 2.51 -3.33 -12.44
C ILE A 279 2.64 -2.92 -10.98
N LEU A 280 3.08 -3.86 -10.15
CA LEU A 280 3.46 -3.58 -8.77
C LEU A 280 4.80 -2.83 -8.75
N ASN A 281 4.77 -1.53 -8.45
CA ASN A 281 5.97 -0.70 -8.42
C ASN A 281 5.81 0.44 -7.39
N ALA A 282 6.89 0.76 -6.69
CA ALA A 282 6.92 1.75 -5.61
C ALA A 282 7.91 2.91 -5.82
N ASP A 283 8.81 2.82 -6.81
CA ASP A 283 9.91 3.76 -7.04
C ASP A 283 9.80 4.51 -8.39
N GLY A 284 8.79 4.16 -9.17
CA GLY A 284 8.53 4.70 -10.50
C GLY A 284 9.63 4.39 -11.51
N GLN A 285 10.44 3.34 -11.29
CA GLN A 285 11.35 2.80 -12.29
C GLN A 285 10.59 1.85 -13.22
N LEU A 286 10.04 2.42 -14.28
CA LEU A 286 9.25 1.71 -15.27
C LEU A 286 10.19 1.06 -16.31
N THR A 287 10.07 -0.26 -16.50
CA THR A 287 10.97 -1.06 -17.36
C THR A 287 10.42 -1.32 -18.77
N PHE A 288 9.32 -0.68 -19.15
CA PHE A 288 8.70 -0.81 -20.48
C PHE A 288 9.05 0.40 -21.37
N PRO A 289 8.94 0.27 -22.71
CA PRO A 289 9.32 1.33 -23.64
C PRO A 289 8.64 2.66 -23.34
N VAL A 290 9.43 3.73 -23.37
CA VAL A 290 9.04 5.11 -23.07
C VAL A 290 8.38 5.77 -24.26
N ASP A 291 7.08 5.55 -24.44
CA ASP A 291 6.24 6.23 -25.44
C ASP A 291 4.82 6.47 -24.90
N ILE A 292 4.70 6.97 -23.66
CA ILE A 292 3.41 7.28 -23.04
C ILE A 292 2.86 8.60 -23.58
N ASP A 293 1.66 8.57 -24.14
CA ASP A 293 0.92 9.73 -24.65
C ASP A 293 0.28 10.52 -23.52
N LEU A 294 -0.28 9.81 -22.53
CA LEU A 294 -1.06 10.38 -21.45
C LEU A 294 -0.76 9.72 -20.12
N VAL A 295 -0.40 10.52 -19.11
CA VAL A 295 -0.30 10.08 -17.72
C VAL A 295 -1.48 10.64 -16.94
N LEU A 296 -2.20 9.77 -16.24
CA LEU A 296 -3.32 10.10 -15.37
C LEU A 296 -2.93 9.80 -13.93
N ALA A 297 -3.17 10.73 -13.01
CA ALA A 297 -2.85 10.54 -11.60
C ALA A 297 -3.90 11.12 -10.65
N ASN A 298 -4.19 10.39 -9.57
CA ASN A 298 -4.94 10.85 -8.40
C ASN A 298 -4.10 10.64 -7.13
N PRO A 299 -3.05 11.47 -6.90
CA PRO A 299 -2.10 11.23 -5.82
C PRO A 299 -2.74 11.38 -4.43
N PRO A 300 -2.27 10.63 -3.43
CA PRO A 300 -2.69 10.83 -2.06
C PRO A 300 -2.26 12.21 -1.51
N TYR A 301 -3.03 12.75 -0.57
CA TYR A 301 -2.78 14.08 0.01
C TYR A 301 -1.83 14.08 1.24
N TYR A 302 -1.27 12.94 1.63
CA TYR A 302 -0.36 12.81 2.78
C TYR A 302 1.11 12.87 2.36
N GLY A 303 2.02 13.07 3.32
CA GLY A 303 3.47 13.03 3.07
C GLY A 303 4.10 14.33 2.56
N ASN A 304 3.58 15.50 2.97
CA ASN A 304 4.16 16.82 2.68
C ASN A 304 4.54 17.02 1.20
N ASP A 305 3.63 16.66 0.30
CA ASP A 305 3.77 16.76 -1.16
C ASP A 305 4.86 15.86 -1.79
N ALA A 306 5.67 15.12 -1.02
CA ALA A 306 6.71 14.25 -1.55
C ALA A 306 6.18 13.16 -2.50
N ILE A 307 5.00 12.61 -2.21
CA ILE A 307 4.35 11.62 -3.09
C ILE A 307 3.86 12.30 -4.37
N ALA A 308 3.30 13.51 -4.27
CA ALA A 308 2.87 14.27 -5.44
C ALA A 308 4.07 14.64 -6.34
N GLN A 309 5.19 15.08 -5.75
CA GLN A 309 6.46 15.31 -6.45
C GLN A 309 6.90 14.06 -7.19
N HIS A 310 6.93 12.93 -6.49
CA HIS A 310 7.31 11.65 -7.06
C HIS A 310 6.46 11.28 -8.28
N PHE A 311 5.14 11.41 -8.19
CA PHE A 311 4.24 11.11 -9.31
C PHE A 311 4.51 12.00 -10.52
N VAL A 312 4.70 13.31 -10.32
CA VAL A 312 5.02 14.25 -11.40
C VAL A 312 6.37 13.92 -12.05
N ASP A 313 7.37 13.57 -11.25
CA ASP A 313 8.70 13.24 -11.77
C ASP A 313 8.69 11.92 -12.56
N VAL A 314 7.93 10.92 -12.11
CA VAL A 314 7.69 9.67 -12.84
C VAL A 314 6.98 9.95 -14.15
N ALA A 315 5.90 10.74 -14.13
CA ALA A 315 5.16 11.10 -15.32
C ALA A 315 6.05 11.78 -16.36
N ARG A 316 6.85 12.79 -15.95
CA ARG A 316 7.77 13.49 -16.85
C ARG A 316 8.81 12.56 -17.48
N ARG A 317 9.30 11.56 -16.73
CA ARG A 317 10.23 10.55 -17.29
C ARG A 317 9.55 9.63 -18.30
N ALA A 318 8.33 9.17 -18.00
CA ALA A 318 7.59 8.19 -18.80
C ALA A 318 6.99 8.75 -20.09
N LEU A 319 6.54 10.01 -20.07
CA LEU A 319 5.91 10.67 -21.21
C LEU A 319 6.86 10.76 -22.41
N ARG A 320 6.34 10.59 -23.62
CA ARG A 320 7.04 11.03 -24.84
C ARG A 320 7.03 12.56 -24.96
N PRO A 321 7.93 13.19 -25.75
CA PRO A 321 7.80 14.60 -26.08
C PRO A 321 6.40 14.93 -26.63
N GLY A 322 5.79 16.00 -26.12
CA GLY A 322 4.42 16.42 -26.41
C GLY A 322 3.32 15.64 -25.68
N GLY A 323 3.64 14.53 -25.00
CA GLY A 323 2.67 13.78 -24.18
C GLY A 323 2.22 14.58 -22.95
N ALA A 324 1.03 14.28 -22.43
CA ALA A 324 0.37 15.08 -21.39
C ALA A 324 0.30 14.38 -20.03
N LEU A 325 0.48 15.13 -18.95
CA LEU A 325 0.14 14.72 -17.59
C LEU A 325 -1.15 15.42 -17.17
N LEU A 326 -2.11 14.67 -16.62
CA LEU A 326 -3.28 15.19 -15.92
C LEU A 326 -3.30 14.69 -14.48
N VAL A 327 -3.47 15.61 -13.54
CA VAL A 327 -3.54 15.32 -12.11
C VAL A 327 -4.80 15.92 -11.50
N VAL A 328 -5.60 15.10 -10.84
CA VAL A 328 -6.71 15.60 -10.01
C VAL A 328 -6.21 15.94 -8.62
N THR A 329 -6.57 17.13 -8.12
CA THR A 329 -6.01 17.67 -6.88
C THR A 329 -6.96 18.64 -6.17
N LYS A 330 -6.72 18.83 -4.87
CA LYS A 330 -7.27 19.94 -4.06
C LYS A 330 -6.23 21.02 -3.75
N ARG A 331 -5.01 20.88 -4.27
CA ARG A 331 -3.86 21.78 -4.02
C ARG A 331 -3.38 22.42 -5.32
N PRO A 332 -4.20 23.23 -6.02
CA PRO A 332 -3.84 23.76 -7.34
C PRO A 332 -2.58 24.61 -7.34
N ARG A 333 -2.35 25.43 -6.30
CA ARG A 333 -1.18 26.32 -6.21
C ARG A 333 0.15 25.55 -6.24
N TRP A 334 0.20 24.43 -5.51
CA TRP A 334 1.40 23.60 -5.46
C TRP A 334 1.74 23.03 -6.86
N TYR A 335 0.74 22.56 -7.62
CA TYR A 335 0.96 22.07 -8.98
C TYR A 335 1.35 23.18 -9.95
N ALA A 336 0.80 24.39 -9.81
CA ALA A 336 1.20 25.53 -10.64
C ALA A 336 2.70 25.83 -10.49
N GLU A 337 3.18 25.92 -9.24
CA GLU A 337 4.59 26.16 -8.93
C GLU A 337 5.47 24.98 -9.38
N TYR A 338 5.05 23.74 -9.15
CA TYR A 338 5.86 22.59 -9.52
C TYR A 338 5.96 22.37 -11.03
N PHE A 339 4.94 22.78 -11.81
CA PHE A 339 4.89 22.60 -13.26
C PHE A 339 5.68 23.65 -14.05
N GLU A 340 5.90 24.86 -13.51
CA GLU A 340 6.42 26.04 -14.24
C GLU A 340 7.66 25.76 -15.10
N ASP A 341 8.67 25.07 -14.56
CA ASP A 341 9.89 24.71 -15.30
C ASP A 341 9.90 23.26 -15.83
N ARG A 342 8.79 22.54 -15.63
CA ARG A 342 8.71 21.09 -15.88
C ARG A 342 7.79 20.71 -17.04
N PHE A 343 6.82 21.55 -17.39
CA PHE A 343 5.88 21.26 -18.46
C PHE A 343 5.63 22.52 -19.27
N VAL A 344 5.27 22.35 -20.54
CA VAL A 344 4.73 23.41 -21.40
C VAL A 344 3.21 23.26 -21.51
N ASP A 345 2.52 24.27 -22.03
CA ASP A 345 1.06 24.28 -22.21
C ASP A 345 0.29 23.90 -20.93
N THR A 346 0.74 24.44 -19.79
CA THR A 346 0.17 24.11 -18.48
C THR A 346 -1.18 24.80 -18.28
N ALA A 347 -2.15 24.08 -17.74
CA ALA A 347 -3.43 24.66 -17.32
C ALA A 347 -3.89 24.07 -15.99
N ILE A 348 -4.62 24.86 -15.22
CA ILE A 348 -5.32 24.41 -14.03
C ILE A 348 -6.75 24.93 -14.07
N PHE A 349 -7.72 24.03 -13.98
CA PHE A 349 -9.13 24.39 -14.02
C PHE A 349 -9.95 23.63 -12.98
N GLU A 350 -11.04 24.24 -12.55
CA GLU A 350 -11.97 23.64 -11.60
C GLU A 350 -12.79 22.53 -12.26
N SER A 351 -12.97 21.43 -11.54
CA SER A 351 -13.83 20.31 -11.93
C SER A 351 -14.59 19.84 -10.69
N SER A 352 -15.85 20.28 -10.58
CA SER A 352 -16.67 20.13 -9.38
C SER A 352 -15.96 20.72 -8.14
N ARG A 353 -15.68 19.90 -7.11
CA ARG A 353 -14.98 20.30 -5.88
C ARG A 353 -13.46 20.04 -5.90
N TYR A 354 -12.92 19.73 -7.08
CA TYR A 354 -11.50 19.45 -7.32
C TYR A 354 -10.97 20.40 -8.39
N PHE A 355 -9.66 20.35 -8.62
CA PHE A 355 -8.97 20.96 -9.74
C PHE A 355 -8.32 19.86 -10.57
N ILE A 356 -8.21 20.09 -11.88
CA ILE A 356 -7.36 19.32 -12.77
C ILE A 356 -6.17 20.21 -13.12
N ALA A 357 -4.97 19.74 -12.80
CA ALA A 357 -3.72 20.34 -13.25
C ALA A 357 -3.18 19.52 -14.42
N CYS A 358 -2.89 20.16 -15.54
CA CYS A 358 -2.34 19.51 -16.71
C CYS A 358 -1.15 20.26 -17.31
N GLY A 359 -0.32 19.54 -18.05
CA GLY A 359 0.84 20.08 -18.77
C GLY A 359 1.44 19.05 -19.71
N ARG A 360 2.14 19.50 -20.75
CA ARG A 360 2.79 18.66 -21.77
C ARG A 360 4.29 18.59 -21.57
N LYS A 361 4.88 17.43 -21.83
CA LYS A 361 6.33 17.26 -21.82
C LYS A 361 6.93 18.07 -22.99
N PRO A 362 7.93 18.93 -22.74
CA PRO A 362 8.59 19.72 -23.79
C PRO A 362 9.20 18.88 -24.91
#